data_AF-A0A850M3F4-F1
#
_entry.id   AF-A0A850M3F4-F1
#
_cell.length_a   1.000
_cell.length_b   1.000
_cell.length_c   1.000
_cell.angle_alpha   90.00
_cell.angle_beta   90.00
_cell.angle_gamma   90.00
#
_symmetry.space_group_name_H-M   'P 1'
#
loop_
_entity.id
_entity.type
_entity.pdbx_description
1 polymer ?
#
loop_
_entity_poly.entity_id
_entity_poly.type
_entity_poly.pdbx_seq_one_letter_code
_entity_poly.pdbx_strand_id
1 'polypeptide(L)'
;MEEKKSLIYWTRVKPLFKGVYEGGETKLNVAGAAVDPIIGYLEERIMEGLNEIIKAMPRKSKGEHEGELIRKTIKAADVRKAKTAHTKMAKAAEKAMAPKPVAKKKPKKKKK
;
A
#
# COMPACT_ATOMS: atom_id res chain seq x y z
N MET A 1 1.54 -16.78 27.10
CA MET A 1 1.44 -16.12 25.78
C MET A 1 1.55 -14.64 26.05
N GLU A 2 2.56 -13.95 25.52
CA GLU A 2 2.58 -12.49 25.57
C GLU A 2 1.40 -11.97 24.75
N GLU A 3 0.45 -11.29 25.39
CA GLU A 3 -0.57 -10.53 24.67
C GLU A 3 0.15 -9.45 23.85
N LYS A 4 0.34 -9.71 22.56
CA LYS A 4 0.79 -8.69 21.61
C LYS A 4 -0.28 -7.61 21.58
N LYS A 5 -0.01 -6.53 22.30
CA LYS A 5 -0.83 -5.32 22.27
C LYS A 5 -0.84 -4.79 20.83
N SER A 6 -2.01 -4.76 20.19
CA SER A 6 -2.13 -4.19 18.85
C SER A 6 -1.62 -2.75 18.84
N LEU A 7 -0.86 -2.43 17.81
CA LEU A 7 -0.27 -1.10 17.60
C LEU A 7 -1.29 -0.11 17.03
N ILE A 8 -2.43 -0.61 16.57
CA ILE A 8 -3.49 0.16 15.93
C ILE A 8 -4.72 0.20 16.85
N TYR A 9 -5.15 1.41 17.21
CA TYR A 9 -6.37 1.63 17.96
C TYR A 9 -7.59 1.66 17.03
N TRP A 10 -8.56 0.78 17.27
CA TRP A 10 -9.82 0.72 16.51
C TRP A 10 -10.54 2.08 16.44
N THR A 11 -10.45 2.88 17.50
CA THR A 11 -11.05 4.23 17.57
C THR A 11 -10.56 5.18 16.48
N ARG A 12 -9.32 4.99 15.99
CA ARG A 12 -8.75 5.77 14.88
C ARG A 12 -9.14 5.22 13.51
N VAL A 13 -9.42 3.92 13.42
CA VAL A 13 -9.79 3.23 12.17
C VAL A 13 -11.29 3.37 11.88
N LYS A 14 -12.15 3.24 12.88
CA LYS A 14 -13.61 3.36 12.77
C LYS A 14 -14.12 4.55 11.93
N PRO A 15 -13.62 5.79 12.08
CA PRO A 15 -14.07 6.90 11.25
C PRO A 15 -13.69 6.75 9.77
N LEU A 16 -12.63 6.01 9.44
CA LEU A 16 -12.22 5.79 8.06
C LEU A 16 -13.23 4.96 7.26
N PHE A 17 -14.07 4.15 7.93
CA PHE A 17 -15.18 3.39 7.35
C PHE A 17 -16.46 4.22 7.12
N LYS A 18 -16.45 5.49 7.55
CA LYS A 18 -17.56 6.44 7.38
C LYS A 18 -17.08 7.51 6.40
N GLY A 19 -17.29 7.30 5.11
CA GLY A 19 -16.73 8.17 4.09
C GLY A 19 -17.46 8.08 2.76
N VAL A 20 -16.97 8.86 1.80
CA VAL A 20 -17.46 8.81 0.43
C VAL A 20 -16.65 7.77 -0.33
N TYR A 21 -17.30 6.67 -0.71
CA TYR A 21 -16.72 5.64 -1.55
C TYR A 21 -17.42 5.69 -2.90
N GLU A 22 -16.66 5.66 -4.00
CA GLU A 22 -17.22 5.63 -5.36
C GLU A 22 -18.22 6.78 -5.65
N GLY A 23 -18.06 7.93 -4.99
CA GLY A 23 -18.90 9.12 -5.20
C GLY A 23 -20.21 9.15 -4.37
N GLY A 24 -20.48 8.14 -3.54
CA GLY A 24 -21.62 8.11 -2.61
C GLY A 24 -21.20 8.13 -1.13
N GLU A 25 -21.98 8.78 -0.26
CA GLU A 25 -21.79 8.69 1.19
C GLU A 25 -22.18 7.29 1.67
N THR A 26 -21.20 6.50 2.10
CA THR A 26 -21.42 5.16 2.61
C THR A 26 -20.95 5.09 4.06
N LYS A 27 -21.87 4.73 4.96
CA LYS A 27 -21.57 4.39 6.35
C LYS A 27 -21.51 2.87 6.45
N LEU A 28 -20.31 2.31 6.31
CA LEU A 28 -20.12 0.87 6.47
C LEU A 28 -20.20 0.51 7.94
N ASN A 29 -21.12 -0.40 8.29
CA ASN A 29 -21.16 -1.02 9.60
C ASN A 29 -20.20 -2.20 9.61
N VAL A 30 -19.31 -2.22 10.60
CA VAL A 30 -18.33 -3.31 10.78
C VAL A 30 -18.84 -4.21 11.89
N ALA A 31 -19.00 -5.50 11.58
CA ALA A 31 -19.36 -6.50 12.57
C ALA A 31 -18.26 -6.59 13.65
N GLY A 32 -18.65 -6.84 14.91
CA GLY A 32 -17.69 -6.95 16.02
C GLY A 32 -16.59 -7.98 15.77
N ALA A 33 -16.95 -9.15 15.22
CA ALA A 33 -16.01 -10.20 14.85
C ALA A 33 -15.06 -9.84 13.70
N ALA A 34 -15.35 -8.80 12.93
CA ALA A 34 -14.49 -8.33 11.84
C ALA A 34 -13.43 -7.31 12.30
N VAL A 35 -13.53 -6.80 13.54
CA VAL A 35 -12.62 -5.77 14.05
C VAL A 35 -11.18 -6.29 14.13
N ASP A 36 -10.96 -7.44 14.76
CA ASP A 36 -9.61 -8.00 14.92
C ASP A 36 -8.97 -8.39 13.57
N PRO A 37 -9.68 -9.06 12.64
CA PRO A 37 -9.15 -9.30 11.30
C PRO A 37 -8.76 -8.02 10.54
N ILE A 38 -9.54 -6.95 10.66
CA ILE A 38 -9.23 -5.66 10.02
C ILE A 38 -7.96 -5.07 10.64
N ILE A 39 -7.84 -5.10 11.97
CA ILE A 39 -6.65 -4.59 12.67
C ILE A 39 -5.42 -5.38 12.23
N GLY A 40 -5.47 -6.72 12.23
CA GLY A 40 -4.37 -7.56 11.80
C GLY A 40 -3.94 -7.28 10.36
N TYR A 41 -4.91 -7.15 9.44
CA TYR A 41 -4.63 -6.77 8.06
C TYR A 41 -3.94 -5.40 7.95
N LEU A 42 -4.39 -4.41 8.71
CA LEU A 42 -3.76 -3.09 8.71
C LEU A 42 -2.34 -3.12 9.29
N GLU A 43 -2.09 -3.92 10.32
CA GLU A 43 -0.76 -4.09 10.91
C GLU A 43 0.21 -4.70 9.90
N GLU A 44 -0.20 -5.73 9.16
CA GLU A 44 0.60 -6.32 8.08
C GLU A 44 0.96 -5.27 7.02
N ARG A 45 -0.01 -4.47 6.59
CA ARG A 45 0.22 -3.40 5.60
C ARG A 45 1.13 -2.29 6.10
N ILE A 46 1.03 -1.94 7.38
CA ILE A 46 1.95 -0.98 7.99
C ILE A 46 3.37 -1.55 8.02
N MET A 47 3.54 -2.82 8.40
CA MET A 47 4.86 -3.47 8.41
C MET A 47 5.48 -3.54 7.00
N GLU A 48 4.69 -3.87 5.98
CA GLU A 48 5.12 -3.82 4.57
C GLU A 48 5.59 -2.42 4.18
N GLY A 49 4.78 -1.39 4.47
CA GLY A 49 5.13 -0.01 4.17
C GLY A 49 6.39 0.48 4.89
N LEU A 50 6.58 0.09 6.16
CA LEU A 50 7.80 0.40 6.91
C LEU A 50 9.04 -0.26 6.29
N ASN A 51 8.93 -1.53 5.87
CA ASN A 51 10.02 -2.23 5.20
C ASN A 51 10.41 -1.55 3.88
N GLU A 52 9.45 -1.03 3.13
CA GLU A 52 9.75 -0.25 1.91
C GLU A 52 10.43 1.08 2.19
N ILE A 53 10.02 1.79 3.25
CA ILE A 53 10.69 3.02 3.69
C ILE A 53 12.14 2.74 4.08
N ILE A 54 12.39 1.64 4.81
CA ILE A 54 13.74 1.21 5.19
C ILE A 54 14.56 0.86 3.94
N LYS A 55 13.98 0.15 2.96
CA LYS A 55 14.67 -0.16 1.69
C LYS A 55 14.99 1.09 0.87
N ALA A 56 14.12 2.09 0.88
CA ALA A 56 14.31 3.35 0.16
C ALA A 56 15.31 4.30 0.85
N MET A 57 15.63 4.04 2.12
CA MET A 57 16.57 4.85 2.87
C MET A 57 18.01 4.61 2.39
N PRO A 58 18.78 5.67 2.06
CA PRO A 58 20.21 5.53 1.86
C PRO A 58 20.86 5.11 3.18
N ARG A 59 21.54 3.97 3.19
CA ARG A 59 22.22 3.42 4.38
C ARG A 59 23.36 4.30 4.88
N LYS A 60 23.88 5.18 4.01
CA LYS A 60 25.00 6.08 4.27
C LYS A 60 24.59 7.53 4.01
N SER A 61 24.93 8.45 4.90
CA SER A 61 24.81 9.90 4.66
C SER A 61 26.16 10.49 4.30
N LYS A 62 26.20 11.48 3.39
CA LYS A 62 27.41 12.25 3.08
C LYS A 62 27.88 13.01 4.32
N GLY A 63 28.85 12.45 5.03
CA GLY A 63 29.80 13.19 5.86
C GLY A 63 31.00 13.53 5.00
N GLU A 64 31.56 14.73 5.18
CA GLU A 64 32.55 15.34 4.27
C GLU A 64 33.96 14.70 4.33
N HIS A 65 34.24 13.77 5.27
CA HIS A 65 35.53 13.11 5.42
C HIS A 65 35.37 11.66 5.92
N GLU A 66 36.41 10.83 5.73
CA GLU A 66 36.60 9.44 6.22
C GLU A 66 35.68 9.04 7.39
N GLY A 67 34.50 8.49 7.09
CA GLY A 67 33.51 8.16 8.12
C GLY A 67 32.07 8.34 7.65
N GLU A 68 31.65 7.57 6.64
CA GLU A 68 30.24 7.52 6.25
C GLU A 68 29.38 6.99 7.43
N LEU A 69 28.64 7.89 8.09
CA LEU A 69 27.74 7.52 9.18
C LEU A 69 26.55 6.71 8.66
N ILE A 70 26.28 5.59 9.34
CA ILE A 70 25.07 4.79 9.10
C ILE A 70 23.87 5.62 9.47
N ARG A 71 23.02 5.88 8.49
CA ARG A 71 21.82 6.67 8.69
C ARG A 71 20.76 5.83 9.41
N LYS A 72 20.39 6.24 10.63
CA LYS A 72 19.35 5.58 11.46
C LYS A 72 17.99 6.28 11.45
N THR A 73 17.92 7.52 10.94
CA THR A 73 16.72 8.37 11.02
C THR A 73 15.95 8.46 9.70
N ILE A 74 14.65 8.13 9.73
CA ILE A 74 13.71 8.30 8.61
C ILE A 74 13.40 9.78 8.40
N LYS A 75 13.59 10.29 7.17
CA LYS A 75 13.20 11.65 6.78
C LYS A 75 11.95 11.59 5.91
N ALA A 76 11.21 12.69 5.84
CA ALA A 76 10.01 12.80 5.00
C ALA A 76 10.26 12.45 3.52
N ALA A 77 11.46 12.73 3.00
CA ALA A 77 11.85 12.39 1.64
C ALA A 77 11.88 10.88 1.37
N ASP A 78 12.26 10.06 2.35
CA ASP A 78 12.29 8.59 2.18
C ASP A 78 10.87 8.02 2.12
N VAL A 79 9.94 8.58 2.91
CA VAL A 79 8.51 8.23 2.85
C VAL A 79 7.93 8.55 1.47
N ARG A 80 8.25 9.71 0.90
CA ARG A 80 7.80 10.08 -0.46
C ARG A 80 8.39 9.15 -1.53
N LYS A 81 9.67 8.78 -1.39
CA LYS A 81 10.34 7.84 -2.31
C LYS A 81 9.70 6.45 -2.24
N ALA A 82 9.48 5.92 -1.04
CA ALA A 82 8.83 4.63 -0.83
C ALA A 82 7.42 4.62 -1.44
N LYS A 83 6.60 5.64 -1.16
CA LYS A 83 5.25 5.77 -1.75
C LYS A 83 5.26 5.78 -3.28
N THR A 84 6.25 6.44 -3.89
CA THR A 84 6.41 6.48 -5.35
C THR A 84 6.84 5.14 -5.91
N ALA A 85 7.70 4.40 -5.21
CA ALA A 85 8.10 3.06 -5.61
C ALA A 85 6.92 2.08 -5.53
N HIS A 86 6.17 2.07 -4.42
CA HIS A 86 4.99 1.23 -4.21
C HIS A 86 3.92 1.45 -5.28
N THR A 87 3.58 2.71 -5.58
CA THR A 87 2.56 3.03 -6.59
C THR A 87 2.97 2.64 -8.01
N LYS A 88 4.27 2.70 -8.34
CA LYS A 88 4.78 2.18 -9.63
C LYS A 88 4.67 0.66 -9.70
N MET A 89 4.99 -0.05 -8.62
CA MET A 89 4.87 -1.51 -8.56
C MET A 89 3.42 -1.97 -8.62
N ALA A 90 2.50 -1.30 -7.92
CA ALA A 90 1.07 -1.57 -7.98
C ALA A 90 0.49 -1.38 -9.40
N LYS A 91 0.86 -0.28 -10.08
CA LYS A 91 0.46 -0.05 -11.48
C LYS A 91 1.08 -1.06 -12.45
N ALA A 92 2.30 -1.53 -12.18
CA ALA A 92 2.94 -2.56 -12.99
C ALA A 92 2.26 -3.93 -12.83
N ALA A 93 1.84 -4.27 -11.60
CA ALA A 93 1.09 -5.49 -11.30
C ALA A 93 -0.31 -5.47 -11.95
N GLU A 94 -1.02 -4.35 -11.87
CA GLU A 94 -2.33 -4.18 -12.52
C GLU A 94 -2.24 -4.31 -14.05
N LYS A 95 -1.17 -3.77 -14.65
CA LYS A 95 -0.91 -3.89 -16.09
C LYS A 95 -0.50 -5.31 -16.52
N ALA A 96 0.09 -6.10 -15.62
CA ALA A 96 0.45 -7.49 -15.86
C ALA A 96 -0.74 -8.46 -15.72
N MET A 97 -1.75 -8.10 -14.91
CA MET A 97 -3.00 -8.87 -14.75
C MET A 97 -4.11 -8.48 -15.74
N ALA A 98 -3.93 -7.44 -16.55
CA ALA A 98 -4.87 -7.09 -17.60
C ALA A 98 -4.94 -8.23 -18.64
N PRO A 99 -6.11 -8.85 -18.88
CA PRO A 99 -6.23 -9.90 -19.89
C PRO A 99 -5.88 -9.33 -21.27
N LYS A 100 -5.07 -10.08 -22.04
CA LYS A 100 -4.75 -9.74 -23.43
C LYS A 100 -6.06 -9.42 -24.17
N PRO A 101 -6.16 -8.30 -24.91
CA PRO A 101 -7.37 -7.98 -25.65
C PRO A 101 -7.61 -9.10 -26.66
N VAL A 102 -8.73 -9.81 -26.49
CA VAL A 102 -9.17 -10.85 -27.43
C VAL A 102 -9.43 -10.15 -28.76
N ALA A 103 -8.59 -10.43 -29.75
CA ALA A 103 -8.72 -9.87 -31.09
C ALA A 103 -10.12 -10.18 -31.64
N LYS A 104 -10.97 -9.15 -31.77
CA LYS A 104 -12.27 -9.26 -32.45
C LYS A 104 -12.02 -9.72 -33.89
N LYS A 105 -12.27 -11.00 -34.19
CA LYS A 105 -12.32 -11.51 -35.57
C LYS A 105 -13.37 -10.71 -36.34
N LYS A 106 -12.93 -9.90 -37.31
CA LYS A 106 -13.82 -9.23 -38.28
C LYS A 106 -14.70 -10.30 -38.96
N PRO A 107 -16.04 -10.13 -39.03
CA PRO A 107 -16.87 -11.03 -39.80
C PRO A 107 -16.53 -10.87 -41.29
N LYS A 108 -16.09 -11.97 -41.92
CA LYS A 108 -15.93 -12.05 -43.38
C LYS A 108 -17.31 -11.81 -44.01
N LYS A 109 -17.49 -10.67 -44.67
CA LYS A 109 -18.64 -10.41 -45.53
C LYS A 109 -18.73 -11.52 -46.58
N LYS A 110 -19.79 -12.33 -46.55
CA LYS A 110 -20.19 -13.18 -47.68
C LYS A 110 -20.57 -12.23 -48.82
N LYS A 111 -19.80 -12.27 -49.92
CA LYS A 111 -20.24 -11.70 -51.20
C LYS A 111 -21.36 -12.60 -51.74
N LYS A 112 -22.45 -11.96 -52.14
CA LYS A 112 -23.62 -12.55 -52.78
C LYS A 112 -23.31 -12.76 -54.26
#